data_AF-A0A2G1ZS92-F1
#
_entry.id   AF-A0A2G1ZS92-F1
#
_cell.length_a   1.000
_cell.length_b   1.000
_cell.length_c   1.000
_cell.angle_alpha   90.00
_cell.angle_beta   90.00
_cell.angle_gamma   90.00
#
_symmetry.space_group_name_H-M   'P 1'
#
loop_
_entity.id
_entity.type
_entity.pdbx_description
1 polymer ?
#
loop_
_entity_poly.entity_id
_entity_poly.type
_entity_poly.pdbx_seq_one_letter_code
_entity_poly.pdbx_strand_id
1 'polypeptide(L)'
;MVVNRILLLVCISVFAMVPSLAAGQTSIGDKTNIDLQDCYDDAFEWLENEHLDLIFDYFDRLDEAEAIRDDRLEAAENLLMATVAGCTDFWCINQALADYNAAADEIEADYDYLVDLINDLFDVALENLTSEYEDKLALCEGDPV
;
A
#
# COMPACT_ATOMS: atom_id res chain seq x y z
N MET A 1 7.56 -1.12 -10.84
CA MET A 1 8.66 -1.32 -9.85
C MET A 1 9.36 -0.04 -9.31
N VAL A 2 9.20 1.16 -9.88
CA VAL A 2 9.85 2.39 -9.34
C VAL A 2 9.05 3.05 -8.21
N VAL A 3 7.72 2.88 -8.17
CA VAL A 3 6.83 3.47 -7.15
C VAL A 3 7.05 2.86 -5.74
N ASN A 4 7.32 1.55 -5.66
CA ASN A 4 7.59 0.83 -4.40
C ASN A 4 8.80 1.35 -3.59
N ARG A 5 9.79 1.97 -4.24
CA ARG A 5 10.96 2.52 -3.52
C ARG A 5 10.71 3.92 -3.00
N ILE A 6 9.83 4.68 -3.65
CA ILE A 6 9.50 6.05 -3.25
C ILE A 6 8.60 6.01 -2.02
N LEU A 7 7.62 5.10 -1.95
CA LEU A 7 6.75 4.96 -0.78
C LEU A 7 7.50 4.48 0.47
N LEU A 8 8.43 3.54 0.31
CA LEU A 8 9.32 3.09 1.40
C LEU A 8 10.25 4.23 1.86
N LEU A 9 10.73 5.06 0.94
CA LEU A 9 11.52 6.27 1.26
C LEU A 9 10.66 7.35 1.93
N VAL A 10 9.36 7.45 1.59
CA VAL A 10 8.42 8.36 2.26
C VAL A 10 8.15 7.88 3.69
N CYS A 11 7.88 6.59 3.90
CA CYS A 11 7.78 6.01 5.23
C CYS A 11 9.07 6.29 6.03
N ILE A 12 10.24 5.94 5.48
CA ILE A 12 11.53 6.22 6.13
C ILE A 12 11.73 7.72 6.38
N SER A 13 11.22 8.61 5.53
CA SER A 13 11.34 10.06 5.74
C SER A 13 10.40 10.61 6.80
N VAL A 14 9.18 10.06 6.94
CA VAL A 14 8.27 10.33 8.07
C VAL A 14 8.92 9.84 9.36
N PHE A 15 9.48 8.62 9.36
CA PHE A 15 10.24 8.05 10.48
C PHE A 15 11.54 8.84 10.80
N ALA A 16 12.19 9.45 9.80
CA ALA A 16 13.43 10.22 9.98
C ALA A 16 13.24 11.71 10.29
N MET A 17 12.01 12.24 10.27
CA MET A 17 11.73 13.63 10.65
C MET A 17 11.60 13.82 12.18
N VAL A 18 11.45 12.73 12.95
CA VAL A 18 11.29 12.76 14.41
C VAL A 18 12.54 13.16 15.23
N PRO A 19 13.83 13.01 14.81
CA PRO A 19 14.93 13.33 15.71
C PRO A 19 15.32 14.83 15.81
N SER A 20 14.66 15.76 15.10
CA SER A 20 15.17 17.14 15.01
C SER A 20 14.54 18.18 15.95
N LEU A 21 13.41 17.89 16.62
CA LEU A 21 12.88 18.77 17.68
C LEU A 21 13.61 18.62 19.02
N ALA A 22 14.36 17.54 19.22
CA ALA A 22 15.12 17.30 20.46
C ALA A 22 16.48 18.05 20.54
N ALA A 23 16.92 18.75 19.48
CA ALA A 23 18.27 19.33 19.43
C ALA A 23 18.36 20.85 19.69
N GLY A 24 17.28 21.48 20.15
CA GLY A 24 17.20 22.94 20.28
C GLY A 24 16.80 23.46 21.66
N GLN A 25 17.75 23.51 22.60
CA GLN A 25 17.78 24.38 23.79
C GLN A 25 16.76 24.06 24.92
N THR A 26 17.02 24.12 26.23
CA THR A 26 18.17 24.44 27.09
C THR A 26 17.78 24.04 28.52
N SER A 27 18.69 23.43 29.26
CA SER A 27 18.94 23.68 30.70
C SER A 27 17.87 24.49 31.47
N ILE A 28 16.81 23.84 31.96
CA ILE A 28 16.15 24.14 33.24
C ILE A 28 15.72 22.78 33.83
N GLY A 29 16.11 22.51 35.06
CA GLY A 29 16.04 21.18 35.66
C GLY A 29 14.64 20.63 35.96
N ASP A 30 14.67 19.34 36.32
CA ASP A 30 13.66 18.55 37.04
C ASP A 30 12.40 18.07 36.27
N LYS A 31 12.47 16.79 35.89
CA LYS A 31 11.37 15.82 35.64
C LYS A 31 10.46 16.00 34.42
N THR A 32 10.16 17.20 33.96
CA THR A 32 9.19 17.38 32.84
C THR A 32 9.74 16.98 31.46
N ASN A 33 11.06 16.99 31.26
CA ASN A 33 11.67 16.70 29.97
C ASN A 33 11.85 15.19 29.69
N ILE A 34 11.78 14.35 30.73
CA ILE A 34 11.79 12.88 30.59
C ILE A 34 10.37 12.42 30.25
N ASP A 35 9.36 12.98 30.91
CA ASP A 35 7.94 12.65 30.66
C ASP A 35 7.50 12.98 29.22
N LEU A 36 8.04 14.04 28.60
CA LEU A 36 7.73 14.41 27.22
C LEU A 36 8.39 13.46 26.20
N GLN A 37 9.64 13.06 26.47
CA GLN A 37 10.38 12.15 25.59
C GLN A 37 9.81 10.73 25.66
N ASP A 38 9.46 10.26 26.87
CA ASP A 38 8.76 8.98 27.05
C ASP A 38 7.39 9.00 26.33
N CYS A 39 6.67 10.14 26.32
CA CYS A 39 5.40 10.28 25.57
C CYS A 39 5.60 10.20 24.05
N TYR A 40 6.64 10.83 23.51
CA TYR A 40 6.96 10.71 22.07
C TYR A 40 7.41 9.30 21.69
N ASP A 41 8.19 8.63 22.55
CA ASP A 41 8.62 7.25 22.35
C ASP A 41 7.41 6.30 22.37
N ASP A 42 6.45 6.49 23.29
CA ASP A 42 5.18 5.72 23.33
C ASP A 42 4.30 5.96 22.09
N ALA A 43 4.20 7.22 21.62
CA ALA A 43 3.46 7.56 20.41
C ALA A 43 4.10 6.94 19.16
N PHE A 44 5.43 6.86 19.13
CA PHE A 44 6.19 6.25 18.06
C PHE A 44 6.11 4.71 18.09
N GLU A 45 6.18 4.08 19.27
CA GLU A 45 6.00 2.63 19.41
C GLU A 45 4.58 2.20 19.03
N TRP A 46 3.57 3.04 19.30
CA TRP A 46 2.21 2.82 18.78
C TRP A 46 2.15 2.89 17.25
N LEU A 47 2.82 3.88 16.65
CA LEU A 47 2.94 4.03 15.20
C LEU A 47 3.62 2.81 14.57
N GLU A 48 4.73 2.33 15.14
CA GLU A 48 5.44 1.15 14.60
C GLU A 48 4.60 -0.13 14.67
N ASN A 49 3.94 -0.39 15.80
CA ASN A 49 3.22 -1.65 16.02
C ASN A 49 1.92 -1.75 15.22
N GLU A 50 1.14 -0.67 15.08
CA GLU A 50 -0.14 -0.74 14.36
C GLU A 50 0.01 -0.52 12.84
N HIS A 51 1.11 0.09 12.36
CA HIS A 51 1.18 0.60 10.98
C HIS A 51 2.00 -0.27 10.04
N LEU A 52 2.96 -1.04 10.56
CA LEU A 52 3.64 -2.05 9.76
C LEU A 52 2.64 -3.10 9.24
N ASP A 53 1.67 -3.47 10.06
CA ASP A 53 0.60 -4.42 9.68
C ASP A 53 -0.28 -3.86 8.55
N LEU A 54 -0.63 -2.57 8.59
CA LEU A 54 -1.39 -1.91 7.51
C LEU A 54 -0.62 -1.90 6.18
N ILE A 55 0.69 -1.61 6.24
CA ILE A 55 1.56 -1.59 5.07
C ILE A 55 1.73 -3.00 4.50
N PHE A 56 1.90 -4.01 5.36
CA PHE A 56 1.98 -5.40 4.92
C PHE A 56 0.65 -5.89 4.33
N ASP A 57 -0.50 -5.59 4.94
CA ASP A 57 -1.83 -5.93 4.39
C ASP A 57 -2.05 -5.29 3.02
N TYR A 58 -1.60 -4.05 2.81
CA TYR A 58 -1.63 -3.40 1.50
C TYR A 58 -0.81 -4.15 0.44
N PHE A 59 0.42 -4.54 0.76
CA PHE A 59 1.26 -5.29 -0.18
C PHE A 59 0.71 -6.69 -0.44
N ASP A 60 0.24 -7.39 0.59
CA ASP A 60 -0.37 -8.72 0.44
C ASP A 60 -1.59 -8.66 -0.49
N ARG A 61 -2.44 -7.64 -0.38
CA ARG A 61 -3.59 -7.45 -1.29
C ARG A 61 -3.19 -7.17 -2.73
N LEU A 62 -2.12 -6.41 -2.95
CA LEU A 62 -1.60 -6.16 -4.29
C LEU A 62 -1.04 -7.44 -4.92
N ASP A 63 -0.30 -8.23 -4.14
CA ASP A 63 0.24 -9.52 -4.56
C ASP A 63 -0.90 -10.51 -4.86
N GLU A 64 -1.97 -10.53 -4.04
CA GLU A 64 -3.17 -11.32 -4.29
C GLU A 64 -3.88 -10.89 -5.60
N ALA A 65 -4.04 -9.59 -5.84
CA ALA A 65 -4.65 -9.09 -7.08
C ALA A 65 -3.83 -9.47 -8.32
N GLU A 66 -2.50 -9.40 -8.23
CA GLU A 66 -1.58 -9.82 -9.29
C GLU A 66 -1.67 -11.32 -9.54
N ALA A 67 -1.69 -12.15 -8.48
CA ALA A 67 -1.84 -13.59 -8.62
C ALA A 67 -3.16 -13.98 -9.31
N ILE A 68 -4.27 -13.32 -8.96
CA ILE A 68 -5.58 -13.55 -9.59
C ILE A 68 -5.55 -13.18 -11.08
N ARG A 69 -4.92 -12.04 -11.44
CA ARG A 69 -4.75 -11.63 -12.84
C ARG A 69 -3.99 -12.70 -13.62
N ASP A 70 -2.86 -13.13 -13.10
CA ASP A 70 -1.98 -14.09 -13.77
C ASP A 70 -2.66 -15.45 -13.96
N ASP A 71 -3.34 -15.97 -12.93
CA ASP A 71 -4.12 -17.22 -13.01
C ASP A 71 -5.22 -17.13 -14.09
N ARG A 72 -5.91 -16.00 -14.20
CA ARG A 72 -6.96 -15.77 -15.21
C ARG A 72 -6.38 -15.68 -16.61
N LEU A 73 -5.24 -15.00 -16.79
CA LEU A 73 -4.55 -14.91 -18.09
C LEU A 73 -4.04 -16.28 -18.55
N GLU A 74 -3.47 -17.08 -17.64
CA GLU A 74 -3.04 -18.45 -17.94
C GLU A 74 -4.23 -19.33 -18.35
N ALA A 75 -5.37 -19.22 -17.64
CA ALA A 75 -6.59 -19.96 -18.01
C ALA A 75 -7.10 -19.55 -19.40
N ALA A 76 -7.07 -18.26 -19.73
CA ALA A 76 -7.45 -17.75 -21.05
C ALA A 76 -6.50 -18.26 -22.15
N GLU A 77 -5.20 -18.29 -21.91
CA GLU A 77 -4.20 -18.82 -22.85
C GLU A 77 -4.39 -20.32 -23.08
N ASN A 78 -4.64 -21.09 -22.02
CA ASN A 78 -4.94 -22.52 -22.12
C ASN A 78 -6.20 -22.78 -22.96
N LEU A 79 -7.24 -21.96 -22.79
CA LEU A 79 -8.47 -22.04 -23.59
C LEU A 79 -8.21 -21.70 -25.06
N LEU A 80 -7.41 -20.67 -25.35
CA LEU A 80 -6.97 -20.32 -26.70
C LEU A 80 -6.26 -21.51 -27.35
N MET A 81 -5.27 -22.09 -26.67
CA MET A 81 -4.49 -23.22 -27.19
C MET A 81 -5.38 -24.43 -27.50
N ALA A 82 -6.32 -24.75 -26.61
CA ALA A 82 -7.29 -25.83 -26.82
C ALA A 82 -8.21 -25.55 -28.02
N THR A 83 -8.66 -24.32 -28.17
CA THR A 83 -9.55 -23.90 -29.26
C THR A 83 -8.83 -23.95 -30.61
N VAL A 84 -7.62 -23.38 -30.68
CA VAL A 84 -6.79 -23.38 -31.89
C VAL A 84 -6.45 -24.80 -32.32
N ALA A 85 -6.17 -25.71 -31.39
CA ALA A 85 -5.91 -27.11 -31.70
C ALA A 85 -7.13 -27.82 -32.33
N GLY A 86 -8.35 -27.35 -32.04
CA GLY A 86 -9.61 -27.86 -32.63
C GLY A 86 -10.02 -27.16 -33.92
N CYS A 87 -9.39 -26.03 -34.28
CA CYS A 87 -9.71 -25.28 -35.49
C CYS A 87 -9.14 -25.95 -36.75
N THR A 88 -9.94 -25.98 -37.82
CA THR A 88 -9.54 -26.57 -39.11
C THR A 88 -9.30 -25.53 -40.21
N ASP A 89 -9.69 -24.28 -39.97
CA ASP A 89 -9.51 -23.19 -40.91
C ASP A 89 -8.98 -21.92 -40.22
N PHE A 90 -8.52 -20.99 -41.06
CA PHE A 90 -7.94 -19.73 -40.64
C PHE A 90 -8.93 -18.80 -39.95
N TRP A 91 -10.23 -18.89 -40.29
CA TRP A 91 -11.24 -18.02 -39.70
C TRP A 91 -11.48 -18.37 -38.23
N CYS A 92 -11.57 -19.66 -37.91
CA CYS A 92 -11.68 -20.18 -36.55
C CYS A 92 -10.49 -19.73 -35.66
N ILE A 93 -9.27 -19.83 -36.18
CA ILE A 93 -8.06 -19.41 -35.45
C ILE A 93 -8.10 -17.91 -35.14
N ASN A 94 -8.45 -17.07 -36.11
CA ASN A 94 -8.54 -15.63 -35.89
C ASN A 94 -9.65 -15.25 -34.91
N GLN A 95 -10.78 -15.95 -34.95
CA GLN A 95 -11.84 -15.70 -33.99
C GLN A 95 -11.38 -16.06 -32.57
N ALA A 96 -10.73 -17.21 -32.39
CA ALA A 96 -10.19 -17.61 -31.09
C ALA A 96 -9.16 -16.60 -30.55
N LEU A 97 -8.29 -16.06 -31.41
CA LEU A 97 -7.35 -15.00 -31.05
C LEU A 97 -8.06 -13.69 -30.68
N ALA A 98 -9.11 -13.31 -31.41
CA ALA A 98 -9.88 -12.11 -31.10
C ALA A 98 -10.61 -12.24 -29.75
N ASP A 99 -11.20 -13.40 -29.48
CA ASP A 99 -11.88 -13.69 -28.22
C ASP A 99 -10.88 -13.70 -27.04
N TYR A 100 -9.69 -14.30 -27.22
CA TYR A 100 -8.62 -14.24 -26.24
C TYR A 100 -8.17 -12.81 -25.93
N ASN A 101 -7.91 -12.00 -26.96
CA ASN A 101 -7.46 -10.62 -26.76
C ASN A 101 -8.53 -9.80 -26.02
N ALA A 102 -9.81 -9.97 -26.37
CA ALA A 102 -10.90 -9.30 -25.67
C ALA A 102 -10.98 -9.73 -24.20
N ALA A 103 -10.80 -11.02 -23.90
CA ALA A 103 -10.76 -11.52 -22.52
C ALA A 103 -9.54 -11.01 -21.75
N ALA A 104 -8.36 -10.95 -22.38
CA ALA A 104 -7.15 -10.41 -21.77
C ALA A 104 -7.30 -8.93 -21.44
N ASP A 105 -7.85 -8.13 -22.36
CA ASP A 105 -8.13 -6.70 -22.12
C ASP A 105 -9.11 -6.50 -20.94
N GLU A 106 -10.12 -7.37 -20.80
CA GLU A 106 -11.06 -7.33 -19.66
C GLU A 106 -10.37 -7.70 -18.34
N ILE A 107 -9.50 -8.73 -18.35
CA ILE A 107 -8.74 -9.15 -17.16
C ILE A 107 -7.80 -8.04 -16.69
N GLU A 108 -7.11 -7.36 -17.60
CA GLU A 108 -6.24 -6.22 -17.26
C GLU A 108 -7.05 -5.04 -16.71
N ALA A 109 -8.20 -4.74 -17.31
CA ALA A 109 -9.08 -3.68 -16.81
C ALA A 109 -9.62 -3.96 -15.39
N ASP A 110 -9.98 -5.22 -15.11
CA ASP A 110 -10.37 -5.65 -13.77
C ASP A 110 -9.22 -5.48 -12.77
N TYR A 111 -8.00 -5.85 -13.17
CA TYR A 111 -6.81 -5.71 -12.34
C TYR A 111 -6.49 -4.25 -12.03
N ASP A 112 -6.50 -3.38 -13.04
CA ASP A 112 -6.29 -1.94 -12.88
C ASP A 112 -7.31 -1.35 -11.89
N TYR A 113 -8.60 -1.72 -12.03
CA TYR A 113 -9.64 -1.29 -11.11
C TYR A 113 -9.39 -1.75 -9.66
N LEU A 114 -8.95 -3.00 -9.47
CA LEU A 114 -8.63 -3.53 -8.15
C LEU A 114 -7.44 -2.80 -7.52
N VAL A 115 -6.39 -2.53 -8.29
CA VAL A 115 -5.21 -1.79 -7.82
C VAL A 115 -5.60 -0.38 -7.42
N ASP A 116 -6.39 0.32 -8.23
CA ASP A 116 -6.88 1.67 -7.90
C ASP A 116 -7.71 1.65 -6.60
N LEU A 117 -8.60 0.68 -6.44
CA LEU A 117 -9.38 0.54 -5.21
C LEU A 117 -8.49 0.27 -3.97
N ILE A 118 -7.47 -0.58 -4.11
CA ILE A 118 -6.52 -0.87 -3.02
C ILE A 118 -5.74 0.40 -2.66
N ASN A 119 -5.30 1.18 -3.64
CA ASN A 119 -4.62 2.46 -3.41
C ASN A 119 -5.53 3.47 -2.69
N ASP A 120 -6.77 3.66 -3.15
CA ASP A 120 -7.72 4.58 -2.53
C ASP A 120 -8.00 4.22 -1.06
N LEU A 121 -8.16 2.92 -0.77
CA LEU A 121 -8.38 2.45 0.60
C LEU A 121 -7.14 2.67 1.48
N PHE A 122 -5.95 2.46 0.93
CA PHE A 122 -4.70 2.69 1.64
C PHE A 122 -4.46 4.17 1.92
N ASP A 123 -4.76 5.06 0.96
CA ASP A 123 -4.66 6.51 1.13
C ASP A 123 -5.60 7.01 2.25
N VAL A 124 -6.84 6.53 2.28
CA VAL A 124 -7.79 6.85 3.37
C VAL A 124 -7.29 6.33 4.71
N ALA A 125 -6.73 5.11 4.74
CA ALA A 125 -6.17 4.56 5.97
C ALA A 125 -4.99 5.42 6.46
N LEU A 126 -4.08 5.82 5.57
CA LEU A 126 -2.95 6.71 5.87
C LEU A 126 -3.38 8.10 6.39
N GLU A 127 -4.44 8.69 5.82
CA GLU A 127 -4.94 9.99 6.26
C GLU A 127 -5.48 9.91 7.69
N ASN A 128 -6.32 8.90 7.99
CA ASN A 128 -6.84 8.69 9.34
C ASN A 128 -5.71 8.46 10.33
N LEU A 129 -4.72 7.67 9.93
CA LEU A 129 -3.55 7.35 10.74
C LEU A 129 -2.70 8.57 11.08
N THR A 130 -2.50 9.43 10.09
CA THR A 130 -1.77 10.70 10.25
C THR A 130 -2.51 11.60 11.24
N SER A 131 -3.85 11.70 11.11
CA SER A 131 -4.67 12.48 12.04
C SER A 131 -4.59 11.93 13.47
N GLU A 132 -4.67 10.61 13.66
CA GLU A 132 -4.58 9.98 14.99
C GLU A 132 -3.19 10.18 15.62
N TYR A 133 -2.13 10.15 14.81
CA TYR A 133 -0.77 10.43 15.28
C TYR A 133 -0.61 11.90 15.69
N GLU A 134 -1.12 12.84 14.90
CA GLU A 134 -1.14 14.26 15.25
C GLU A 134 -1.90 14.53 16.55
N ASP A 135 -3.04 13.88 16.76
CA ASP A 135 -3.80 13.96 18.03
C ASP A 135 -2.97 13.44 19.22
N LYS A 136 -2.23 12.33 19.04
CA LYS A 136 -1.33 11.81 20.07
C LYS A 136 -0.18 12.76 20.39
N LEU A 137 0.39 13.40 19.38
CA LEU A 137 1.43 14.41 19.57
C LEU A 137 0.89 15.64 20.32
N ALA A 138 -0.30 16.12 19.97
CA ALA A 138 -0.94 17.25 20.66
C ALA A 138 -1.19 16.96 22.15
N LEU A 139 -1.59 15.72 22.48
CA LEU A 139 -1.73 15.27 23.87
C LEU A 139 -0.39 15.28 24.62
N CYS A 140 0.71 14.88 23.98
CA CYS A 140 2.05 14.96 24.59
C CYS A 140 2.49 16.41 24.84
N GLU A 141 2.14 17.34 23.95
CA GLU A 141 2.47 18.77 24.06
C GLU A 141 1.58 19.53 25.07
N GLY A 142 0.55 18.87 25.60
CA GLY A 142 -0.39 19.45 26.55
C GLY A 142 -1.36 20.45 25.91
N ASP A 143 -1.50 20.42 24.58
CA ASP A 143 -2.46 21.23 23.85
C ASP A 143 -3.83 20.53 23.89
N PRO A 144 -4.90 21.17 24.38
CA PRO A 144 -6.22 20.55 24.43
C PRO A 144 -6.82 20.45 23.02
N VAL A 145 -7.03 19.21 22.58
CA VAL A 145 -7.78 18.82 21.36
C VAL A 145 -9.21 19.38 21.38
#